data_AF-A0A380MZX4-F1
#
_entry.id   AF-A0A380MZX4-F1
#
_cell.length_a   1.000
_cell.length_b   1.000
_cell.length_c   1.000
_cell.angle_alpha   90.00
_cell.angle_beta   90.00
_cell.angle_gamma   90.00
#
_symmetry.space_group_name_H-M   'P 1'
#
loop_
_entity.id
_entity.type
_entity.pdbx_description
1 polymer ?
#
loop_
_entity_poly.entity_id
_entity_poly.type
_entity_poly.pdbx_seq_one_letter_code
_entity_poly.pdbx_strand_id
1 'polypeptide(L)'
;MNHYLFSPIDSWFFRESRSMDGAGSSALNSVFPPSHQTALGALRTTIGNHYFQKNGGQWADFKADHPLAKLIGYGSELANLKAQGLFLAYENTLYLPAPANLVQQAPTNLEQPTPVKYGFFQLSETAIQTDLGKVYLPSLGEQNGQRDTPLEQAWLSLEDYQRILAGEAPKSVKHNQKSSLPSHAWVLVLIEHNVA
;
A
#
# COMPACT_ATOMS: atom_id res chain seq x y z
N MET A 1 6.76 -9.62 -18.21
CA MET A 1 6.31 -9.38 -16.82
C MET A 1 4.79 -9.37 -16.83
N ASN A 2 4.14 -10.15 -15.97
CA ASN A 2 2.68 -10.31 -16.00
C ASN A 2 2.05 -9.54 -14.86
N HIS A 3 0.90 -8.93 -15.14
CA HIS A 3 0.15 -8.08 -14.23
C HIS A 3 -1.21 -8.73 -13.97
N TYR A 4 -1.59 -8.85 -12.71
CA TYR A 4 -2.92 -9.34 -12.31
C TYR A 4 -3.69 -8.22 -11.65
N LEU A 5 -4.86 -7.89 -12.21
CA LEU A 5 -5.75 -6.87 -11.69
C LEU A 5 -6.89 -7.54 -10.91
N PHE A 6 -7.03 -7.15 -9.65
CA PHE A 6 -8.16 -7.53 -8.81
C PHE A 6 -9.16 -6.38 -8.79
N SER A 7 -10.38 -6.67 -9.23
CA SER A 7 -11.49 -5.71 -9.24
C SER A 7 -12.59 -6.16 -8.26
N PRO A 8 -13.03 -5.29 -7.33
CA PRO A 8 -14.25 -5.52 -6.56
C PRO A 8 -15.46 -5.68 -7.48
N ILE A 9 -16.37 -6.59 -7.11
CA ILE A 9 -17.74 -6.58 -7.64
C ILE A 9 -18.58 -5.54 -6.88
N ASP A 10 -18.34 -5.38 -5.58
CA ASP A 10 -19.02 -4.41 -4.71
C ASP A 10 -17.98 -3.69 -3.83
N SER A 11 -17.65 -4.28 -2.68
CA SER A 11 -16.80 -3.65 -1.68
C SER A 11 -15.72 -4.62 -1.19
N TRP A 12 -14.56 -4.07 -0.80
CA TRP A 12 -13.46 -4.85 -0.24
C TRP A 12 -13.42 -4.77 1.28
N PHE A 13 -13.25 -5.92 1.91
CA PHE A 13 -13.11 -6.03 3.35
C PHE A 13 -11.92 -6.91 3.71
N PHE A 14 -10.93 -6.32 4.37
CA PHE A 14 -9.77 -7.04 4.92
C PHE A 14 -9.70 -6.83 6.41
N ARG A 15 -9.80 -7.93 7.15
CA ARG A 15 -9.90 -7.90 8.60
C ARG A 15 -8.55 -7.58 9.26
N GLU A 16 -8.57 -6.74 10.28
CA GLU A 16 -7.45 -6.57 11.21
C GLU A 16 -7.20 -7.84 12.03
N SER A 17 -5.97 -8.04 12.53
CA SER A 17 -5.59 -9.20 13.36
C SER A 17 -6.19 -9.21 14.77
N ARG A 18 -7.10 -8.29 15.10
CA ARG A 18 -7.71 -8.15 16.44
C ARG A 18 -8.76 -9.24 16.69
N SER A 19 -8.71 -9.84 17.89
CA SER A 19 -9.69 -10.83 18.39
C SER A 19 -11.05 -10.18 18.63
N MET A 20 -12.14 -10.88 18.32
CA MET A 20 -13.52 -10.34 18.38
C MET A 20 -14.21 -10.52 19.74
N ASP A 21 -13.60 -11.18 20.72
CA ASP A 21 -14.31 -11.67 21.92
C ASP A 21 -14.36 -10.67 23.08
N GLY A 22 -14.61 -9.39 22.79
CA GLY A 22 -14.83 -8.36 23.82
C GLY A 22 -16.17 -7.67 23.62
N ALA A 23 -17.10 -7.85 24.56
CA ALA A 23 -18.31 -7.03 24.66
C ALA A 23 -17.91 -5.55 24.66
N GLY A 24 -18.24 -4.84 23.58
CA GLY A 24 -17.78 -3.46 23.32
C GLY A 24 -16.92 -3.27 22.06
N SER A 25 -16.72 -4.32 21.24
CA SER A 25 -16.03 -4.19 19.94
C SER A 25 -16.74 -3.18 19.03
N SER A 26 -16.21 -1.96 19.07
CA SER A 26 -16.51 -0.87 18.16
C SER A 26 -16.29 -1.32 16.71
N ALA A 27 -17.06 -0.75 15.78
CA ALA A 27 -17.14 -1.13 14.36
C ALA A 27 -15.88 -1.77 13.75
N LEU A 28 -16.07 -2.91 13.06
CA LEU A 28 -15.02 -3.57 12.29
C LEU A 28 -14.42 -2.61 11.26
N ASN A 29 -13.12 -2.35 11.37
CA ASN A 29 -12.37 -1.59 10.37
C ASN A 29 -11.78 -2.53 9.32
N SER A 30 -11.80 -2.08 8.06
CA SER A 30 -11.11 -2.75 6.96
C SER A 30 -9.71 -2.15 6.81
N VAL A 31 -8.70 -3.01 6.63
CA VAL A 31 -7.32 -2.58 6.33
C VAL A 31 -7.13 -2.53 4.82
N PHE A 32 -7.01 -1.34 4.27
CA PHE A 32 -6.76 -1.15 2.84
C PHE A 32 -5.48 -0.34 2.62
N PRO A 33 -4.57 -0.76 1.71
CA PRO A 33 -4.64 -1.93 0.83
C PRO A 33 -4.51 -3.26 1.58
N PRO A 34 -4.87 -4.41 0.96
CA PRO A 34 -4.63 -5.72 1.56
C PRO A 34 -3.14 -5.97 1.78
N SER A 35 -2.83 -6.89 2.69
CA SER A 35 -1.45 -7.39 2.82
C SER A 35 -1.01 -8.17 1.57
N HIS A 36 0.30 -8.16 1.30
CA HIS A 36 0.92 -8.98 0.25
C HIS A 36 0.54 -10.45 0.38
N GLN A 37 0.46 -10.96 1.61
CA GLN A 37 0.09 -12.34 1.89
C GLN A 37 -1.35 -12.65 1.51
N THR A 38 -2.29 -11.73 1.79
CA THR A 38 -3.70 -11.90 1.41
C THR A 38 -3.86 -11.97 -0.11
N ALA A 39 -3.22 -11.05 -0.84
CA ALA A 39 -3.29 -11.03 -2.30
C ALA A 39 -2.62 -12.28 -2.93
N LEU A 40 -1.44 -12.68 -2.42
CA LEU A 40 -0.79 -13.91 -2.85
C LEU A 40 -1.62 -15.15 -2.53
N GLY A 41 -2.27 -15.21 -1.37
CA GLY A 41 -3.18 -16.29 -1.01
C GLY A 41 -4.35 -16.41 -1.99
N ALA A 42 -4.95 -15.28 -2.38
CA ALA A 42 -6.01 -15.24 -3.40
C ALA A 42 -5.53 -15.76 -4.77
N LEU A 43 -4.30 -15.38 -5.17
CA LEU A 43 -3.67 -15.89 -6.39
C LEU A 43 -3.43 -17.40 -6.34
N ARG A 44 -2.84 -17.90 -5.25
CA ARG A 44 -2.55 -19.34 -5.05
C ARG A 44 -3.84 -20.16 -5.13
N THR A 45 -4.88 -19.70 -4.45
CA THR A 45 -6.20 -20.36 -4.48
C THR A 45 -6.82 -20.34 -5.87
N THR A 46 -6.75 -19.22 -6.59
CA THR A 46 -7.28 -19.11 -7.96
C THR A 46 -6.55 -20.06 -8.92
N ILE A 47 -5.22 -20.09 -8.87
CA ILE A 47 -4.40 -20.98 -9.71
C ILE A 47 -4.70 -22.44 -9.37
N GLY A 48 -4.78 -22.79 -8.08
CA GLY A 48 -5.06 -24.16 -7.66
C GLY A 48 -6.47 -24.62 -8.03
N ASN A 49 -7.48 -23.76 -7.88
CA ASN A 49 -8.85 -24.07 -8.32
C ASN A 49 -8.90 -24.39 -9.82
N HIS A 50 -8.26 -23.56 -10.65
CA HIS A 50 -8.21 -23.79 -12.09
C HIS A 50 -7.41 -25.07 -12.44
N TYR A 51 -6.32 -25.34 -11.71
CA TYR A 51 -5.53 -26.56 -11.88
C TYR A 51 -6.37 -27.82 -11.59
N PHE A 52 -7.06 -27.88 -10.46
CA PHE A 52 -7.88 -29.05 -10.09
C PHE A 52 -9.10 -29.21 -10.98
N GLN A 53 -9.71 -28.10 -11.42
CA GLN A 53 -10.80 -28.16 -12.40
C GLN A 53 -10.36 -28.80 -13.72
N LYS A 54 -9.12 -28.54 -14.17
CA LYS A 54 -8.59 -29.05 -15.44
C LYS A 54 -8.02 -30.47 -15.34
N ASN A 55 -7.34 -30.80 -14.23
CA ASN A 55 -6.58 -32.05 -14.09
C ASN A 55 -7.28 -33.09 -13.20
N GLY A 56 -8.41 -32.73 -12.58
CA GLY A 56 -9.04 -33.54 -11.52
C GLY A 56 -8.30 -33.41 -10.19
N GLY A 57 -8.98 -33.83 -9.11
CA GLY A 57 -8.48 -33.76 -7.74
C GLY A 57 -9.11 -32.63 -6.92
N GLN A 58 -8.71 -32.51 -5.67
CA GLN A 58 -9.22 -31.54 -4.71
C GLN A 58 -8.10 -31.02 -3.80
N TRP A 59 -8.34 -29.89 -3.13
CA TRP A 59 -7.38 -29.29 -2.19
C TRP A 59 -6.94 -30.23 -1.06
N ALA A 60 -7.77 -31.21 -0.67
CA ALA A 60 -7.39 -32.22 0.32
C ALA A 60 -6.22 -33.11 -0.16
N ASP A 61 -6.03 -33.24 -1.47
CA ASP A 61 -4.94 -34.00 -2.07
C ASP A 61 -3.65 -33.16 -2.20
N PHE A 62 -3.74 -31.84 -1.94
CA PHE A 62 -2.62 -30.93 -2.07
C PHE A 62 -1.62 -31.11 -0.92
N LYS A 63 -0.48 -31.71 -1.25
CA LYS A 63 0.65 -31.97 -0.34
C LYS A 63 1.93 -31.32 -0.88
N ALA A 64 2.97 -31.29 -0.04
CA ALA A 64 4.24 -30.65 -0.39
C ALA A 64 4.92 -31.23 -1.65
N ASP A 65 4.71 -32.52 -1.93
CA ASP A 65 5.24 -33.24 -3.09
C ASP A 65 4.35 -33.14 -4.34
N HIS A 66 3.17 -32.52 -4.23
CA HIS A 66 2.23 -32.39 -5.34
C HIS A 66 2.83 -31.52 -6.46
N PRO A 67 2.66 -31.84 -7.77
CA PRO A 67 3.25 -31.07 -8.87
C PRO A 67 2.93 -29.56 -8.83
N LEU A 68 1.70 -29.22 -8.43
CA LEU A 68 1.24 -27.84 -8.24
C LEU A 68 2.07 -27.06 -7.18
N ALA A 69 2.67 -27.74 -6.19
CA ALA A 69 3.47 -27.09 -5.15
C ALA A 69 4.73 -26.43 -5.71
N LYS A 70 5.27 -26.90 -6.85
CA LYS A 70 6.37 -26.20 -7.54
C LYS A 70 5.94 -24.86 -8.13
N LEU A 71 4.67 -24.75 -8.51
CA LEU A 71 4.12 -23.56 -9.15
C LEU A 71 3.68 -22.52 -8.11
N ILE A 72 2.84 -22.94 -7.16
CA ILE A 72 2.23 -22.02 -6.19
C ILE A 72 2.85 -22.12 -4.79
N GLY A 73 3.82 -23.01 -4.55
CA GLY A 73 4.43 -23.25 -3.24
C GLY A 73 3.54 -24.04 -2.28
N TYR A 74 4.07 -24.41 -1.10
CA TYR A 74 3.33 -25.11 -0.03
C TYR A 74 3.57 -24.44 1.33
N GLY A 75 2.52 -24.30 2.14
CA GLY A 75 2.61 -23.58 3.43
C GLY A 75 3.11 -22.14 3.26
N SER A 76 4.17 -21.78 3.98
CA SER A 76 4.80 -20.46 3.91
C SER A 76 5.74 -20.26 2.72
N GLU A 77 6.09 -21.32 1.99
CA GLU A 77 6.98 -21.23 0.84
C GLU A 77 6.21 -20.82 -0.41
N LEU A 78 6.72 -19.87 -1.19
CA LEU A 78 6.05 -19.38 -2.42
C LEU A 78 6.53 -20.08 -3.71
N ALA A 79 7.56 -20.93 -3.63
CA ALA A 79 8.19 -21.59 -4.77
C ALA A 79 8.44 -20.62 -5.95
N ASN A 80 7.89 -20.92 -7.14
CA ASN A 80 8.08 -20.09 -8.34
C ASN A 80 7.21 -18.83 -8.38
N LEU A 81 6.26 -18.67 -7.44
CA LEU A 81 5.39 -17.51 -7.40
C LEU A 81 6.09 -16.34 -6.69
N LYS A 82 6.62 -15.39 -7.47
CA LYS A 82 7.24 -14.17 -6.93
C LYS A 82 6.41 -12.95 -7.28
N ALA A 83 5.84 -12.31 -6.26
CA ALA A 83 5.21 -11.00 -6.42
C ALA A 83 6.23 -9.89 -6.11
N GLN A 84 6.27 -8.86 -6.95
CA GLN A 84 7.13 -7.70 -6.73
C GLN A 84 6.48 -6.65 -5.81
N GLY A 85 5.15 -6.59 -5.80
CA GLY A 85 4.43 -5.65 -4.95
C GLY A 85 2.94 -5.61 -5.24
N LEU A 86 2.23 -4.96 -4.33
CA LEU A 86 0.83 -4.55 -4.49
C LEU A 86 0.78 -3.06 -4.77
N PHE A 87 0.08 -2.71 -5.86
CA PHE A 87 -0.10 -1.33 -6.27
C PHE A 87 -1.58 -1.04 -6.39
N LEU A 88 -1.99 0.19 -6.07
CA LEU A 88 -3.34 0.62 -6.35
C LEU A 88 -3.43 1.10 -7.79
N ALA A 89 -4.44 0.66 -8.52
CA ALA A 89 -4.78 1.18 -9.82
C ALA A 89 -6.17 1.82 -9.75
N TYR A 90 -6.28 3.06 -10.19
CA TYR A 90 -7.52 3.81 -10.23
C TYR A 90 -7.56 4.69 -11.48
N GLU A 91 -8.64 4.64 -12.26
CA GLU A 91 -8.78 5.36 -13.55
C GLU A 91 -7.54 5.17 -14.45
N ASN A 92 -7.11 3.92 -14.63
CA ASN A 92 -5.92 3.54 -15.41
C ASN A 92 -4.60 4.16 -14.92
N THR A 93 -4.58 4.76 -13.74
CA THR A 93 -3.41 5.38 -13.13
C THR A 93 -2.95 4.56 -11.93
N LEU A 94 -1.65 4.31 -11.84
CA LEU A 94 -1.04 3.66 -10.68
C LEU A 94 -0.83 4.67 -9.55
N TYR A 95 -1.20 4.25 -8.35
CA TYR A 95 -1.05 4.99 -7.12
C TYR A 95 -0.16 4.24 -6.14
N LEU A 96 0.78 4.99 -5.56
CA LEU A 96 1.75 4.56 -4.57
C LEU A 96 1.47 5.27 -3.25
N PRO A 97 1.70 4.63 -2.09
CA PRO A 97 1.54 5.29 -0.81
C PRO A 97 2.51 6.46 -0.72
N ALA A 98 2.05 7.60 -0.20
CA ALA A 98 2.89 8.77 -0.01
C ALA A 98 4.06 8.43 0.94
N PRO A 99 5.31 8.78 0.58
CA PRO A 99 6.44 8.61 1.47
C PRO A 99 6.24 9.34 2.79
N ALA A 100 6.66 8.72 3.89
CA ALA A 100 6.48 9.27 5.23
C ALA A 100 7.14 10.65 5.42
N ASN A 101 8.14 10.99 4.58
CA ASN A 101 8.83 12.26 4.64
C ASN A 101 8.12 13.43 3.96
N LEU A 102 6.93 13.21 3.40
CA LEU A 102 6.15 14.24 2.71
C LEU A 102 5.20 14.96 3.68
N VAL A 103 5.12 16.28 3.54
CA VAL A 103 4.27 17.14 4.37
C VAL A 103 3.43 18.08 3.51
N GLN A 104 2.23 18.40 3.99
CA GLN A 104 1.45 19.53 3.50
C GLN A 104 1.92 20.78 4.22
N GLN A 105 2.32 21.79 3.46
CA GLN A 105 2.82 23.04 4.02
C GLN A 105 1.70 23.87 4.61
N ALA A 106 1.98 24.53 5.74
CA ALA A 106 1.05 25.47 6.34
C ALA A 106 0.72 26.63 5.37
N PRO A 107 -0.55 27.09 5.34
CA PRO A 107 -0.97 28.18 4.47
C PRO A 107 -0.21 29.47 4.77
N THR A 108 0.30 30.11 3.72
CA THR A 108 1.09 31.35 3.85
C THR A 108 0.24 32.58 4.17
N ASN A 109 -1.07 32.53 3.87
CA ASN A 109 -2.02 33.58 4.23
C ASN A 109 -3.33 32.93 4.67
N LEU A 110 -3.83 33.30 5.85
CA LEU A 110 -5.07 32.76 6.43
C LEU A 110 -6.33 33.42 5.85
N GLU A 111 -6.20 34.62 5.26
CA GLU A 111 -7.32 35.42 4.77
C GLU A 111 -7.65 35.15 3.29
N GLN A 112 -6.74 34.50 2.54
CA GLN A 112 -6.93 34.18 1.13
C GLN A 112 -6.77 32.69 0.86
N PRO A 113 -7.60 32.08 0.00
CA PRO A 113 -7.44 30.70 -0.40
C PRO A 113 -6.13 30.55 -1.19
N THR A 114 -5.09 30.07 -0.50
CA THR A 114 -3.82 29.73 -1.13
C THR A 114 -3.87 28.30 -1.65
N PRO A 115 -3.27 28.01 -2.82
CA PRO A 115 -3.18 26.65 -3.30
C PRO A 115 -2.39 25.80 -2.30
N VAL A 116 -2.85 24.56 -2.07
CA VAL A 116 -2.16 23.62 -1.19
C VAL A 116 -0.76 23.38 -1.74
N LYS A 117 0.24 23.52 -0.89
CA LYS A 117 1.64 23.24 -1.21
C LYS A 117 2.12 22.03 -0.44
N TYR A 118 3.04 21.30 -1.06
CA TYR A 118 3.66 20.13 -0.49
C TYR A 118 5.16 20.34 -0.39
N GLY A 119 5.77 19.72 0.62
CA GLY A 119 7.20 19.74 0.84
C GLY A 119 7.66 18.46 1.52
N PHE A 120 8.90 18.48 1.98
CA PHE A 120 9.49 17.38 2.73
C PHE A 120 9.76 17.81 4.17
N PHE A 121 9.87 16.85 5.09
CA PHE A 121 10.48 17.13 6.39
C PHE A 121 11.84 17.79 6.19
N GLN A 122 12.09 18.79 7.00
CA GLN A 122 13.42 19.36 7.13
C GLN A 122 14.15 18.59 8.22
N LEU A 123 15.48 18.61 8.18
CA LEU A 123 16.27 18.16 9.31
C LEU A 123 16.40 19.32 10.32
N SER A 124 16.53 18.99 11.60
CA SER A 124 16.84 19.98 12.63
C SER A 124 18.11 20.73 12.27
N GLU A 125 18.21 22.01 12.65
CA GLU A 125 19.44 22.78 12.41
C GLU A 125 20.61 22.31 13.29
N THR A 126 20.28 21.81 14.48
CA THR A 126 21.25 21.33 15.45
C THR A 126 21.20 19.81 15.56
N ALA A 127 22.38 19.20 15.67
CA ALA A 127 22.51 17.79 15.94
C ALA A 127 22.15 17.51 17.40
N ILE A 128 21.29 16.53 17.62
CA ILE A 128 20.86 16.08 18.94
C ILE A 128 21.70 14.85 19.31
N GLN A 129 22.24 14.84 20.52
CA GLN A 129 22.94 13.68 21.04
C GLN A 129 21.93 12.62 21.47
N THR A 130 22.01 11.46 20.85
CA THR A 130 21.23 10.26 21.18
C THR A 130 22.17 9.10 21.53
N ASP A 131 21.59 7.97 21.88
CA ASP A 131 22.26 6.68 22.05
C ASP A 131 22.92 6.17 20.75
N LEU A 132 22.38 6.57 19.59
CA LEU A 132 22.94 6.29 18.26
C LEU A 132 24.05 7.30 17.85
N GLY A 133 24.40 8.24 18.71
CA GLY A 133 25.39 9.29 18.43
C GLY A 133 24.75 10.64 18.13
N LYS A 134 25.40 11.46 17.30
CA LYS A 134 24.85 12.77 16.90
C LYS A 134 23.98 12.61 15.67
N VAL A 135 22.68 12.85 15.80
CA VAL A 135 21.71 12.73 14.71
C VAL A 135 20.91 14.03 14.54
N TYR A 136 20.52 14.31 13.31
CA TYR A 136 19.59 15.39 13.00
C TYR A 136 18.18 14.81 12.90
N LEU A 137 17.27 15.31 13.72
CA LEU A 137 15.90 14.78 13.77
C LEU A 137 15.03 15.45 12.71
N PRO A 138 14.00 14.78 12.18
CA PRO A 138 12.99 15.42 11.35
C PRO A 138 12.32 16.58 12.11
N SER A 139 12.18 17.71 11.44
CA SER A 139 11.51 18.91 11.91
C SER A 139 10.44 19.32 10.90
N LEU A 140 9.29 19.76 11.43
CA LEU A 140 8.24 20.38 10.65
C LEU A 140 8.57 21.86 10.43
N GLY A 141 8.24 22.36 9.24
CA GLY A 141 8.20 23.79 9.01
C GLY A 141 7.07 24.43 9.81
N GLU A 142 7.22 25.72 10.10
CA GLU A 142 6.17 26.55 10.71
C GLU A 142 6.05 27.86 9.91
N GLN A 143 4.82 28.25 9.59
CA GLN A 143 4.50 29.50 8.89
C GLN A 143 3.31 30.14 9.59
N ASN A 144 3.43 31.41 9.98
CA ASN A 144 2.38 32.17 10.68
C ASN A 144 1.79 31.46 11.91
N GLY A 145 2.61 30.72 12.68
CA GLY A 145 2.14 29.96 13.85
C GLY A 145 1.39 28.67 13.53
N GLN A 146 1.28 28.29 12.26
CA GLN A 146 0.77 26.98 11.82
C GLN A 146 1.91 26.09 11.36
N ARG A 147 1.89 24.83 11.80
CA ARG A 147 2.88 23.83 11.44
C ARG A 147 2.47 23.09 10.18
N ASP A 148 3.47 22.67 9.42
CA ASP A 148 3.29 21.70 8.34
C ASP A 148 2.64 20.43 8.90
N THR A 149 1.80 19.78 8.10
CA THR A 149 1.07 18.57 8.49
C THR A 149 1.62 17.36 7.77
N PRO A 150 2.08 16.30 8.48
CA PRO A 150 2.47 15.04 7.86
C PRO A 150 1.34 14.45 7.02
N LEU A 151 1.68 13.93 5.84
CA LEU A 151 0.70 13.30 4.98
C LEU A 151 0.51 11.83 5.36
N GLU A 152 -0.46 11.59 6.23
CA GLU A 152 -0.90 10.23 6.57
C GLU A 152 -2.00 9.75 5.62
N GLN A 153 -2.02 8.45 5.35
CA GLN A 153 -3.04 7.79 4.52
C GLN A 153 -3.24 8.46 3.14
N ALA A 154 -2.14 8.91 2.56
CA ALA A 154 -2.11 9.62 1.28
C ALA A 154 -1.52 8.75 0.17
N TRP A 155 -1.93 9.06 -1.06
CA TRP A 155 -1.60 8.33 -2.28
C TRP A 155 -1.16 9.30 -3.36
N LEU A 156 -0.17 8.88 -4.13
CA LEU A 156 0.46 9.65 -5.19
C LEU A 156 0.36 8.89 -6.50
N SER A 157 0.09 9.60 -7.58
CA SER A 157 0.24 9.02 -8.92
C SER A 157 1.69 8.60 -9.16
N LEU A 158 1.93 7.69 -10.11
CA LEU A 158 3.28 7.32 -10.51
C LEU A 158 4.11 8.55 -10.96
N GLU A 159 3.48 9.50 -11.67
CA GLU A 159 4.13 10.77 -12.07
C GLU A 159 4.58 11.57 -10.84
N ASP A 160 3.69 11.80 -9.88
CA ASP A 160 4.00 12.54 -8.66
C ASP A 160 5.04 11.82 -7.79
N TYR A 161 5.03 10.49 -7.78
CA TYR A 161 6.04 9.72 -7.07
C TYR A 161 7.42 9.85 -7.72
N GLN A 162 7.51 9.85 -9.05
CA GLN A 162 8.76 10.11 -9.78
C GLN A 162 9.31 11.50 -9.48
N ARG A 163 8.46 12.52 -9.33
CA ARG A 163 8.86 13.86 -8.89
C ARG A 163 9.53 13.82 -7.52
N ILE A 164 8.95 13.09 -6.57
CA ILE A 164 9.54 12.94 -5.23
C ILE A 164 10.89 12.24 -5.28
N LEU A 165 11.02 11.19 -6.09
CA LEU A 165 12.31 10.51 -6.26
C LEU A 165 13.38 11.42 -6.89
N ALA A 166 12.96 12.42 -7.67
CA ALA A 166 13.83 13.47 -8.20
C ALA A 166 14.09 14.62 -7.20
N GLY A 167 13.54 14.55 -5.97
CA GLY A 167 13.66 15.61 -4.96
C GLY A 167 12.69 16.78 -5.15
N GLU A 168 11.69 16.64 -6.01
CA GLU A 168 10.68 17.66 -6.28
C GLU A 168 9.38 17.40 -5.51
N ALA A 169 8.67 18.46 -5.14
CA ALA A 169 7.34 18.34 -4.54
C ALA A 169 6.31 17.77 -5.55
N PRO A 170 5.36 16.94 -5.08
CA PRO A 170 4.26 16.46 -5.91
C PRO A 170 3.31 17.60 -6.26
N LYS A 171 2.60 17.47 -7.38
CA LYS A 171 1.56 18.42 -7.80
C LYS A 171 0.26 18.15 -7.07
N SER A 172 -0.06 16.88 -6.85
CA SER A 172 -1.32 16.47 -6.26
C SER A 172 -1.14 15.29 -5.31
N VAL A 173 -2.01 15.21 -4.31
CA VAL A 173 -2.05 14.13 -3.33
C VAL A 173 -3.50 13.69 -3.17
N LYS A 174 -3.76 12.38 -3.21
CA LYS A 174 -5.08 11.82 -2.89
C LYS A 174 -5.09 11.29 -1.47
N HIS A 175 -5.95 11.85 -0.62
CA HIS A 175 -6.15 11.32 0.73
C HIS A 175 -7.13 10.17 0.73
N ASN A 176 -6.95 9.23 1.65
CA ASN A 176 -7.93 8.23 2.01
C ASN A 176 -8.84 8.80 3.12
N GLN A 177 -9.65 9.81 2.81
CA GLN A 177 -10.80 10.10 3.68
C GLN A 177 -11.74 8.89 3.59
N LYS A 178 -12.54 8.65 4.65
CA LYS A 178 -13.51 7.54 4.77
C LYS A 178 -14.52 7.40 3.59
N SER A 179 -14.43 8.24 2.56
CA SER A 179 -15.28 8.31 1.38
C SER A 179 -14.52 8.59 0.05
N SER A 180 -13.19 8.71 0.01
CA SER A 180 -12.49 9.30 -1.15
C SER A 180 -11.61 8.36 -1.97
N LEU A 181 -11.24 7.18 -1.46
CA LEU A 181 -10.86 6.08 -2.36
C LEU A 181 -12.16 5.39 -2.76
N PRO A 182 -12.54 5.45 -4.05
CA PRO A 182 -13.80 4.85 -4.47
C PRO A 182 -13.75 3.35 -4.24
N SER A 183 -14.92 2.78 -3.96
CA SER A 183 -15.18 1.34 -3.95
C SER A 183 -14.68 0.61 -5.21
N HIS A 184 -14.34 1.35 -6.27
CA HIS A 184 -13.84 0.89 -7.56
C HIS A 184 -12.29 0.92 -7.67
N ALA A 185 -11.54 1.19 -6.61
CA ALA A 185 -10.08 1.06 -6.64
C ALA A 185 -9.68 -0.40 -6.84
N TRP A 186 -8.72 -0.64 -7.74
CA TRP A 186 -8.22 -1.97 -8.06
C TRP A 186 -6.87 -2.22 -7.39
N VAL A 187 -6.57 -3.48 -7.09
CA VAL A 187 -5.19 -3.88 -6.73
C VAL A 187 -4.54 -4.59 -7.89
N LEU A 188 -3.39 -4.08 -8.28
CA LEU A 188 -2.50 -4.68 -9.23
C LEU A 188 -1.40 -5.45 -8.49
N VAL A 189 -1.29 -6.74 -8.80
CA VAL A 189 -0.19 -7.59 -8.36
C VAL A 189 0.75 -7.82 -9.52
N LEU A 190 2.02 -7.48 -9.32
CA LEU A 190 3.07 -7.71 -10.29
C LEU A 190 3.72 -9.05 -10.03
N ILE A 191 3.67 -9.97 -10.99
CA ILE A 191 4.25 -11.31 -10.84
C ILE A 191 5.33 -11.53 -11.89
N GLU A 192 6.49 -11.94 -11.42
CA GLU A 192 7.56 -12.44 -12.26
C GLU A 192 7.46 -13.95 -12.36
N HIS A 193 7.19 -14.45 -13.57
CA HIS A 193 7.14 -15.87 -13.83
C HIS A 193 8.46 -16.30 -14.48
N ASN A 194 9.33 -16.96 -13.73
CA ASN A 194 10.44 -17.71 -14.33
C ASN A 194 9.85 -19.00 -14.90
N VAL A 195 9.63 -18.99 -16.21
CA VAL A 195 9.44 -20.24 -16.96
C VAL A 195 10.84 -20.70 -17.34
N ALA A 196 11.34 -21.70 -16.61
CA ALA A 196 12.47 -22.52 -17.00
C ALA A 196 11.92 -23.90 -17.42
#